data_AF-A0A9P9WWY6-F1
#
_entry.id   AF-A0A9P9WWY6-F1
#
_cell.length_a   1.000
_cell.length_b   1.000
_cell.length_c   1.000
_cell.angle_alpha   90.00
_cell.angle_beta   90.00
_cell.angle_gamma   90.00
#
_symmetry.space_group_name_H-M   'P 1'
#
loop_
_entity.id
_entity.type
_entity.pdbx_description
1 polymer ?
#
loop_
_entity_poly.entity_id
_entity_poly.type
_entity_poly.pdbx_seq_one_letter_code
_entity_poly.pdbx_strand_id
1 'polypeptide(L)'
;MERRFTCFSQLPTELRLKIWRHCEARTRVTELDVPIKEIVETDCDIHHVSLRNCRQPAFARSCREARQVAFEDGGFLWETPETKSIPGLSAFNRIRATWFYRHSDIVHLNWNDAYGLYGDDPYSMSILNAYRSVSRAVSFMADATVGFDWSGKAPTFFRPMFDSSVNTFLEPRREYVICLSEIVIHATIEQVRASGTFECLETPVQILDPFDDHKAIAALYQLWKKGRPGDAKQADYREMFDALLNPELFAKLLAKWRELVENNWLGHVWAGEAEKGTLSEIDMVEEVWRWRDSMRPGIPSPPVLDPELVDEELHRFNRSHPWVVSTLEAMPIFRPMMIFRHCERRCF
;
A
#
# COMPACT_ATOMS: atom_id res chain seq x y z
N MET A 1 -42.24 3.87 -1.02
CA MET A 1 -42.60 5.01 -0.15
C MET A 1 -41.34 5.45 0.58
N GLU A 2 -40.69 6.51 0.12
CA GLU A 2 -39.58 7.13 0.87
C GLU A 2 -40.13 7.76 2.15
N ARG A 3 -39.73 7.24 3.32
CA ARG A 3 -40.02 7.89 4.59
C ARG A 3 -39.15 9.13 4.70
N ARG A 4 -39.69 10.32 4.41
CA ARG A 4 -39.03 11.59 4.72
C ARG A 4 -38.93 11.73 6.24
N PHE A 5 -37.70 11.66 6.75
CA PHE A 5 -37.42 11.98 8.15
C PHE A 5 -37.49 13.51 8.33
N THR A 6 -38.63 14.03 8.79
CA THR A 6 -38.89 15.47 8.94
C THR A 6 -38.38 16.05 10.26
N CYS A 7 -37.98 15.21 11.21
CA CYS A 7 -37.55 15.64 12.54
C CYS A 7 -36.12 16.19 12.58
N PHE A 8 -35.30 15.95 11.55
CA PHE A 8 -33.89 16.38 11.56
C PHE A 8 -33.74 17.89 11.77
N SER A 9 -34.54 18.69 11.06
CA SER A 9 -34.50 20.16 11.17
C SER A 9 -35.02 20.70 12.51
N GLN A 10 -35.70 19.88 13.30
CA GLN A 10 -36.23 20.25 14.62
C GLN A 10 -35.22 19.98 15.75
N LEU A 11 -34.13 19.27 15.46
CA LEU A 11 -33.09 19.00 16.44
C LEU A 11 -32.29 20.29 16.74
N PRO A 12 -31.84 20.49 17.99
CA PRO A 12 -30.84 21.50 18.33
C PRO A 12 -29.62 21.42 17.40
N THR A 13 -29.05 22.58 17.08
CA THR A 13 -27.92 22.68 16.14
C THR A 13 -26.76 21.77 16.54
N GLU A 14 -26.48 21.63 17.82
CA GLU A 14 -25.41 20.76 18.33
C GLU A 14 -25.63 19.30 17.96
N LEU A 15 -26.88 18.82 18.00
CA LEU A 15 -27.23 17.45 17.61
C LEU A 15 -27.16 17.26 16.09
N ARG A 16 -27.61 18.25 15.31
CA ARG A 16 -27.53 18.20 13.85
C ARG A 16 -26.07 18.14 13.37
N LEU A 17 -25.20 18.97 13.96
CA LEU A 17 -23.76 18.95 13.69
C LEU A 17 -23.12 17.62 14.09
N LYS A 18 -23.46 17.05 15.25
CA LYS A 18 -22.98 15.72 15.66
C LYS A 18 -23.41 14.64 14.67
N ILE A 19 -24.66 14.66 14.19
CA ILE A 19 -25.13 13.70 13.20
C ILE A 19 -24.33 13.83 11.90
N TRP A 20 -24.05 15.06 11.42
CA TRP A 20 -23.22 15.24 10.23
C TRP A 20 -21.80 14.71 10.41
N ARG A 21 -21.16 14.96 11.57
CA ARG A 21 -19.85 14.38 11.88
C ARG A 21 -19.88 12.85 11.93
N HIS A 22 -21.00 12.25 12.33
CA HIS A 22 -21.19 10.80 12.25
C HIS A 22 -21.39 10.26 10.83
N CYS A 23 -21.70 11.11 9.85
CA CYS A 23 -21.76 10.71 8.44
C CYS A 23 -20.38 10.64 7.78
N GLU A 24 -19.33 11.13 8.44
CA GLU A 24 -17.97 11.05 7.93
C GLU A 24 -17.44 9.62 8.03
N ALA A 25 -16.81 9.15 6.95
CA ALA A 25 -16.08 7.89 6.99
C ALA A 25 -14.93 8.03 8.00
N ARG A 26 -14.70 6.98 8.81
CA ARG A 26 -13.71 7.06 9.90
C ARG A 26 -12.28 7.19 9.38
N THR A 27 -12.00 6.55 8.25
CA THR A 27 -10.70 6.60 7.57
C THR A 27 -10.94 6.26 6.11
N ARG A 28 -10.54 7.15 5.19
CA ARG A 28 -10.56 6.85 3.75
C ARG A 28 -9.16 6.49 3.29
N VAL A 29 -9.12 5.76 2.19
CA VAL A 29 -7.91 5.58 1.39
C VAL A 29 -7.94 6.65 0.31
N THR A 30 -7.01 7.59 0.36
CA THR A 30 -6.90 8.72 -0.56
C THR A 30 -5.82 8.41 -1.58
N GLU A 31 -6.23 8.04 -2.80
CA GLU A 31 -5.31 7.67 -3.86
C GLU A 31 -4.74 8.90 -4.58
N LEU A 32 -3.42 8.90 -4.79
CA LEU A 32 -2.73 9.94 -5.55
C LEU A 32 -2.79 9.69 -7.07
N ASP A 33 -2.92 8.43 -7.46
CA ASP A 33 -2.89 7.95 -8.84
C ASP A 33 -3.84 6.77 -9.04
N VAL A 34 -4.06 6.40 -10.30
CA VAL A 34 -4.89 5.27 -10.68
C VAL A 34 -4.02 4.06 -11.04
N PRO A 35 -4.29 2.85 -10.53
CA PRO A 35 -3.61 1.64 -10.98
C PRO A 35 -3.63 1.50 -12.51
N ILE A 36 -2.47 1.24 -13.11
CA ILE A 36 -2.35 0.99 -14.54
C ILE A 36 -2.86 -0.44 -14.80
N LYS A 37 -3.94 -0.55 -15.57
CA LYS A 37 -4.66 -1.81 -15.85
C LYS A 37 -3.72 -2.91 -16.33
N GLU A 38 -2.77 -2.58 -17.19
CA GLU A 38 -1.80 -3.50 -17.79
C GLU A 38 -0.82 -4.08 -16.76
N ILE A 39 -0.55 -3.34 -15.67
CA ILE A 39 0.40 -3.74 -14.63
C ILE A 39 -0.30 -4.54 -13.53
N VAL A 40 -1.53 -4.16 -13.17
CA VAL A 40 -2.34 -4.96 -12.24
C VAL A 40 -3.04 -6.15 -12.91
N GLU A 41 -2.95 -6.24 -14.24
CA GLU A 41 -3.51 -7.29 -15.11
C GLU A 41 -4.96 -7.67 -14.77
N THR A 42 -5.83 -6.68 -14.54
CA THR A 42 -7.26 -6.91 -14.33
C THR A 42 -8.04 -6.54 -15.58
N ASP A 43 -9.22 -7.14 -15.78
CA ASP A 43 -10.20 -6.65 -16.75
C ASP A 43 -11.06 -5.49 -16.22
N CYS A 44 -10.95 -5.19 -14.91
CA CYS A 44 -11.70 -4.13 -14.26
C CYS A 44 -11.33 -2.72 -14.77
N ASP A 45 -12.34 -1.86 -14.93
CA ASP A 45 -12.16 -0.41 -15.05
C ASP A 45 -11.90 0.21 -13.67
N ILE A 46 -10.68 -0.02 -13.15
CA ILE A 46 -10.25 0.52 -11.86
C ILE A 46 -10.25 2.05 -11.86
N HIS A 47 -9.98 2.67 -13.01
CA HIS A 47 -9.99 4.12 -13.16
C HIS A 47 -11.28 4.76 -12.67
N HIS A 48 -12.43 4.17 -13.01
CA HIS A 48 -13.71 4.65 -12.48
C HIS A 48 -13.81 4.55 -10.95
N VAL A 49 -13.29 3.47 -10.36
CA VAL A 49 -13.34 3.23 -8.91
C VAL A 49 -12.46 4.23 -8.17
N SER A 50 -11.21 4.43 -8.60
CA SER A 50 -10.29 5.39 -7.97
C SER A 50 -10.80 6.83 -8.10
N LEU A 51 -11.34 7.22 -9.27
CA LEU A 51 -11.97 8.53 -9.43
C LEU A 51 -13.20 8.73 -8.55
N ARG A 52 -14.00 7.69 -8.31
CA ARG A 52 -15.14 7.74 -7.38
C ARG A 52 -14.66 7.87 -5.94
N ASN A 53 -13.63 7.11 -5.56
CA ASN A 53 -13.03 7.10 -4.24
C ASN A 53 -12.47 8.49 -3.84
N CYS A 54 -11.98 9.24 -4.82
CA CYS A 54 -11.40 10.56 -4.63
C CYS A 54 -12.42 11.71 -4.57
N ARG A 55 -13.73 11.45 -4.68
CA ARG A 55 -14.75 12.51 -4.68
C ARG A 55 -15.00 13.07 -3.29
N GLN A 56 -15.45 14.33 -3.28
CA GLN A 56 -16.08 14.91 -2.09
C GLN A 56 -17.24 14.01 -1.61
N PRO A 57 -17.36 13.76 -0.29
CA PRO A 57 -18.43 12.98 0.29
C PRO A 57 -19.81 13.57 -0.04
N ALA A 58 -20.80 12.73 -0.33
CA ALA A 58 -22.11 13.17 -0.79
C ALA A 58 -22.87 13.97 0.27
N PHE A 59 -22.64 13.70 1.56
CA PHE A 59 -23.33 14.45 2.62
C PHE A 59 -22.96 15.95 2.58
N ALA A 60 -21.76 16.30 2.11
CA ALA A 60 -21.35 17.69 1.91
C ALA A 60 -22.20 18.44 0.86
N ARG A 61 -22.98 17.71 0.04
CA ARG A 61 -23.91 18.26 -0.95
C ARG A 61 -25.35 18.36 -0.43
N SER A 62 -25.65 17.84 0.76
CA SER A 62 -27.01 17.79 1.30
C SER A 62 -27.55 19.16 1.72
N CYS A 63 -26.75 19.95 2.46
CA CYS A 63 -27.12 21.31 2.88
C CYS A 63 -25.87 22.12 3.26
N ARG A 64 -26.05 23.41 3.59
CA ARG A 64 -24.94 24.30 3.99
C ARG A 64 -24.23 23.82 5.26
N GLU A 65 -24.98 23.32 6.22
CA GLU A 65 -24.43 22.83 7.49
C GLU A 65 -23.60 21.56 7.29
N ALA A 66 -24.11 20.60 6.52
CA ALA A 66 -23.39 19.39 6.15
C ALA A 66 -22.11 19.70 5.37
N ARG A 67 -22.18 20.68 4.45
CA ARG A 67 -21.00 21.19 3.74
C ARG A 67 -19.99 21.78 4.72
N GLN A 68 -20.43 22.66 5.62
CA GLN A 68 -19.54 23.27 6.59
C GLN A 68 -18.80 22.22 7.39
N VAL A 69 -19.49 21.20 7.90
CA VAL A 69 -18.88 20.07 8.64
C VAL A 69 -17.85 19.35 7.79
N ALA A 70 -18.17 18.98 6.54
CA ALA A 70 -17.22 18.30 5.67
C ALA A 70 -15.93 19.09 5.41
N PHE A 71 -16.01 20.43 5.38
CA PHE A 71 -14.86 21.32 5.19
C PHE A 71 -14.18 21.75 6.51
N GLU A 72 -14.62 21.26 7.68
CA GLU A 72 -13.90 21.49 8.95
C GLU A 72 -12.51 20.83 8.87
N ASP A 73 -12.47 19.54 8.49
CA ASP A 73 -11.24 18.75 8.41
C ASP A 73 -10.95 18.20 7.01
N GLY A 74 -11.93 18.25 6.10
CA GLY A 74 -11.81 17.80 4.72
C GLY A 74 -11.54 18.93 3.72
N GLY A 75 -10.99 18.58 2.58
CA GLY A 75 -10.78 19.50 1.48
C GLY A 75 -10.21 18.83 0.25
N PHE A 76 -10.03 19.61 -0.80
CA PHE A 76 -9.30 19.16 -1.97
C PHE A 76 -7.80 19.29 -1.74
N LEU A 77 -7.07 18.24 -2.09
CA LEU A 77 -5.67 18.08 -1.77
C LEU A 77 -4.76 19.17 -2.39
N TRP A 78 -5.18 19.87 -3.44
CA TRP A 78 -4.45 21.03 -4.00
C TRP A 78 -4.84 22.39 -3.37
N GLU A 79 -5.87 22.43 -2.52
CA GLU A 79 -6.40 23.67 -1.93
C GLU A 79 -6.01 23.84 -0.46
N THR A 80 -5.65 22.75 0.22
CA THR A 80 -5.20 22.76 1.61
C THR A 80 -3.89 23.57 1.75
N PRO A 81 -3.83 24.59 2.62
CA PRO A 81 -2.62 25.42 2.80
C PRO A 81 -1.34 24.62 3.04
N GLU A 82 -1.45 23.53 3.80
CA GLU A 82 -0.34 22.66 4.20
C GLU A 82 0.17 21.79 3.04
N THR A 83 -0.68 21.53 2.04
CA THR A 83 -0.31 20.74 0.86
C THR A 83 0.10 21.60 -0.33
N LYS A 84 -0.14 22.93 -0.30
CA LYS A 84 0.28 23.84 -1.37
C LYS A 84 1.79 23.89 -1.59
N SER A 85 2.57 23.62 -0.55
CA SER A 85 4.03 23.52 -0.64
C SER A 85 4.52 22.14 -1.12
N ILE A 86 3.64 21.15 -1.19
CA ILE A 86 3.96 19.80 -1.66
C ILE A 86 3.84 19.80 -3.18
N PRO A 87 4.90 19.46 -3.94
CA PRO A 87 4.81 19.29 -5.37
C PRO A 87 3.71 18.27 -5.73
N GLY A 88 2.90 18.60 -6.75
CA GLY A 88 1.91 17.66 -7.25
C GLY A 88 2.58 16.46 -7.92
N LEU A 89 1.94 15.28 -7.85
CA LEU A 89 2.41 14.09 -8.56
C LEU A 89 2.52 14.40 -10.06
N SER A 90 3.67 14.13 -10.66
CA SER A 90 3.93 14.32 -12.09
C SER A 90 3.77 13.02 -12.88
N ALA A 91 2.81 12.17 -12.47
CA ALA A 91 2.48 10.94 -13.17
C ALA A 91 1.29 11.13 -14.13
N PHE A 92 1.28 10.44 -15.27
CA PHE A 92 0.22 10.59 -16.27
C PHE A 92 -1.15 10.11 -15.76
N ASN A 93 -1.14 9.10 -14.88
CA ASN A 93 -2.28 8.47 -14.24
C ASN A 93 -2.69 9.16 -12.91
N ARG A 94 -2.12 10.34 -12.61
CA ARG A 94 -2.43 11.09 -11.38
C ARG A 94 -3.91 11.47 -11.28
N ILE A 95 -4.43 11.48 -10.06
CA ILE A 95 -5.78 11.97 -9.77
C ILE A 95 -5.70 13.45 -9.42
N ARG A 96 -6.22 14.30 -10.32
CA ARG A 96 -6.17 15.76 -10.14
C ARG A 96 -7.11 16.28 -9.06
N ALA A 97 -8.19 15.53 -8.79
CA ALA A 97 -9.34 16.00 -8.04
C ALA A 97 -9.62 15.21 -6.74
N THR A 98 -8.58 14.93 -5.97
CA THR A 98 -8.61 14.16 -4.73
C THR A 98 -9.12 14.94 -3.51
N TRP A 99 -10.27 14.51 -2.97
CA TRP A 99 -10.76 14.87 -1.64
C TRP A 99 -9.99 14.12 -0.56
N PHE A 100 -9.70 14.81 0.53
CA PHE A 100 -8.82 14.33 1.60
C PHE A 100 -9.27 14.89 2.94
N TYR A 101 -9.34 14.03 3.96
CA TYR A 101 -9.49 14.41 5.36
C TYR A 101 -8.13 14.40 6.08
N ARG A 102 -7.76 15.58 6.59
CA ARG A 102 -6.50 15.78 7.30
C ARG A 102 -6.43 14.88 8.53
N HIS A 103 -5.24 14.33 8.77
CA HIS A 103 -4.86 13.48 9.90
C HIS A 103 -5.67 12.19 10.08
N SER A 104 -6.69 11.94 9.26
CA SER A 104 -7.60 10.80 9.36
C SER A 104 -7.45 9.83 8.20
N ASP A 105 -7.19 10.35 6.99
CA ASP A 105 -7.05 9.53 5.79
C ASP A 105 -5.66 8.92 5.65
N ILE A 106 -5.61 7.76 4.99
CA ILE A 106 -4.38 7.12 4.53
C ILE A 106 -4.14 7.58 3.10
N VAL A 107 -3.01 8.25 2.83
CA VAL A 107 -2.63 8.61 1.46
C VAL A 107 -1.95 7.42 0.80
N HIS A 108 -2.44 7.03 -0.37
CA HIS A 108 -2.01 5.82 -1.08
C HIS A 108 -1.42 6.15 -2.45
N LEU A 109 -0.32 5.49 -2.78
CA LEU A 109 0.33 5.53 -4.09
C LEU A 109 0.36 4.13 -4.70
N ASN A 110 -0.29 3.95 -5.85
CA ASN A 110 -0.34 2.69 -6.58
C ASN A 110 0.91 2.44 -7.43
N TRP A 111 1.76 3.46 -7.60
CA TRP A 111 3.00 3.42 -8.36
C TRP A 111 3.91 2.25 -7.99
N ASN A 112 4.52 1.63 -9.00
CA ASN A 112 5.62 0.68 -8.86
C ASN A 112 6.65 0.91 -9.98
N ASP A 113 7.81 0.25 -9.92
CA ASP A 113 8.91 0.50 -10.85
C ASP A 113 8.55 0.23 -12.33
N ALA A 114 7.57 -0.64 -12.61
CA ALA A 114 7.12 -0.90 -13.97
C ALA A 114 6.45 0.34 -14.61
N TYR A 115 6.01 1.32 -13.80
CA TYR A 115 5.47 2.59 -14.29
C TYR A 115 6.54 3.45 -14.95
N GLY A 116 7.83 3.23 -14.63
CA GLY A 116 8.95 3.88 -15.31
C GLY A 116 8.96 3.65 -16.82
N LEU A 117 8.38 2.54 -17.31
CA LEU A 117 8.20 2.28 -18.75
C LEU A 117 7.28 3.30 -19.45
N TYR A 118 6.45 4.01 -18.68
CA TYR A 118 5.55 5.05 -19.15
C TYR A 118 6.10 6.47 -18.95
N GLY A 119 7.38 6.60 -18.55
CA GLY A 119 8.04 7.88 -18.36
C GLY A 119 7.66 8.59 -17.06
N ASP A 120 7.17 7.85 -16.06
CA ASP A 120 6.80 8.41 -14.76
C ASP A 120 8.02 8.80 -13.92
N ASP A 121 7.77 9.77 -13.04
CA ASP A 121 8.78 10.50 -12.27
C ASP A 121 9.30 9.68 -11.05
N PRO A 122 10.63 9.47 -10.90
CA PRO A 122 11.22 8.83 -9.72
C PRO A 122 10.93 9.58 -8.40
N TYR A 123 10.47 10.83 -8.43
CA TYR A 123 10.12 11.59 -7.24
C TYR A 123 8.73 11.24 -6.64
N SER A 124 8.00 10.27 -7.19
CA SER A 124 6.67 9.88 -6.70
C SER A 124 6.66 9.50 -5.20
N MET A 125 7.70 8.82 -4.73
CA MET A 125 7.86 8.47 -3.32
C MET A 125 8.17 9.67 -2.41
N SER A 126 8.91 10.67 -2.92
CA SER A 126 9.17 11.91 -2.18
C SER A 126 7.87 12.68 -1.91
N ILE A 127 6.94 12.66 -2.87
CA ILE A 127 5.63 13.29 -2.76
C ILE A 127 4.79 12.55 -1.73
N LEU A 128 4.79 11.21 -1.77
CA LEU A 128 4.10 10.40 -0.77
C LEU A 128 4.59 10.73 0.65
N ASN A 129 5.91 10.83 0.85
CA ASN A 129 6.48 11.22 2.15
C ASN A 129 6.07 12.62 2.59
N ALA A 130 5.98 13.58 1.68
CA ALA A 130 5.54 14.93 2.03
C ALA A 130 4.11 14.94 2.62
N TYR A 131 3.21 14.09 2.10
CA TYR A 131 1.85 13.94 2.61
C TYR A 131 1.76 13.32 4.01
N ARG A 132 2.85 12.77 4.52
CA ARG A 132 2.88 12.15 5.85
C ARG A 132 2.59 13.12 6.98
N SER A 133 3.01 14.38 6.85
CA SER A 133 2.81 15.40 7.88
C SER A 133 1.33 15.80 8.06
N VAL A 134 0.49 15.52 7.06
CA VAL A 134 -0.90 15.95 7.01
C VAL A 134 -1.90 14.79 7.01
N SER A 135 -1.44 13.54 6.91
CA SER A 135 -2.25 12.32 6.83
C SER A 135 -2.13 11.46 8.08
N ARG A 136 -3.03 10.48 8.23
CA ARG A 136 -2.93 9.47 9.29
C ARG A 136 -1.74 8.55 9.08
N ALA A 137 -1.58 8.12 7.83
CA ALA A 137 -0.50 7.26 7.37
C ALA A 137 -0.31 7.43 5.87
N VAL A 138 0.82 6.96 5.38
CA VAL A 138 1.11 6.84 3.96
C VAL A 138 1.25 5.37 3.59
N SER A 139 0.81 5.03 2.39
CA SER A 139 0.81 3.65 1.90
C SER A 139 1.22 3.57 0.44
N PHE A 140 1.84 2.45 0.08
CA PHE A 140 2.22 2.15 -1.30
C PHE A 140 2.21 0.63 -1.55
N MET A 141 2.27 0.23 -2.82
CA MET A 141 2.26 -1.19 -3.21
C MET A 141 3.58 -1.88 -2.91
N ALA A 142 3.54 -3.15 -2.50
CA ALA A 142 4.72 -3.95 -2.21
C ALA A 142 5.71 -3.99 -3.39
N ASP A 143 5.21 -3.98 -4.62
CA ASP A 143 6.00 -3.99 -5.86
C ASP A 143 6.92 -2.77 -6.03
N ALA A 144 6.73 -1.69 -5.27
CA ALA A 144 7.67 -0.57 -5.24
C ALA A 144 8.93 -0.89 -4.41
N THR A 145 8.96 -2.02 -3.70
CA THR A 145 10.14 -2.51 -2.97
C THR A 145 10.41 -3.96 -3.37
N VAL A 146 9.65 -4.88 -2.80
CA VAL A 146 9.67 -6.31 -3.13
C VAL A 146 8.22 -6.77 -3.25
N GLY A 147 7.84 -7.24 -4.43
CA GLY A 147 6.51 -7.79 -4.68
C GLY A 147 6.18 -9.00 -3.80
N PHE A 148 4.90 -9.23 -3.54
CA PHE A 148 4.43 -10.33 -2.69
C PHE A 148 4.06 -11.56 -3.52
N ASP A 149 4.79 -12.67 -3.36
CA ASP A 149 4.50 -13.93 -4.07
C ASP A 149 3.53 -14.82 -3.28
N TRP A 150 2.29 -14.89 -3.77
CA TRP A 150 1.22 -15.72 -3.22
C TRP A 150 1.41 -17.22 -3.40
N SER A 151 2.26 -17.64 -4.36
CA SER A 151 2.57 -19.07 -4.57
C SER A 151 3.54 -19.62 -3.54
N GLY A 152 4.20 -18.75 -2.78
CA GLY A 152 5.25 -19.11 -1.83
C GLY A 152 6.51 -19.67 -2.49
N LYS A 153 6.64 -19.59 -3.82
CA LYS A 153 7.87 -19.91 -4.53
C LYS A 153 8.87 -18.78 -4.27
N ALA A 154 10.16 -19.13 -4.32
CA ALA A 154 11.16 -18.06 -4.25
C ALA A 154 11.13 -17.42 -5.62
N PRO A 155 11.26 -16.08 -5.73
CA PRO A 155 11.50 -15.49 -7.03
C PRO A 155 12.68 -16.26 -7.65
N THR A 156 12.53 -16.73 -8.89
CA THR A 156 13.61 -17.45 -9.58
C THR A 156 14.83 -16.55 -9.78
N PHE A 157 14.64 -15.24 -9.69
CA PHE A 157 15.67 -14.21 -9.61
C PHE A 157 15.16 -13.12 -8.68
N PHE A 158 15.86 -12.85 -7.57
CA PHE A 158 15.50 -11.79 -6.64
C PHE A 158 16.64 -10.78 -6.54
N ARG A 159 17.17 -10.21 -7.63
CA ARG A 159 18.36 -9.33 -7.47
C ARG A 159 18.04 -8.22 -6.44
N PRO A 160 18.81 -8.07 -5.33
CA PRO A 160 18.51 -7.03 -4.37
C PRO A 160 18.60 -5.75 -5.17
N MET A 161 17.55 -4.95 -5.11
CA MET A 161 17.54 -3.69 -5.84
C MET A 161 18.44 -2.73 -5.08
N PHE A 162 19.74 -2.84 -5.35
CA PHE A 162 20.80 -2.01 -4.81
C PHE A 162 20.51 -0.52 -5.09
N ASP A 163 19.73 -0.22 -6.14
CA ASP A 163 19.24 1.11 -6.52
C ASP A 163 17.71 1.13 -6.72
N SER A 164 16.92 0.68 -5.74
CA SER A 164 15.49 1.03 -5.77
C SER A 164 15.34 2.49 -5.36
N SER A 165 14.92 3.35 -6.29
CA SER A 165 14.63 4.77 -6.02
C SER A 165 13.75 4.97 -4.79
N VAL A 166 12.88 4.01 -4.48
CA VAL A 166 11.99 4.00 -3.32
C VAL A 166 12.74 4.00 -2.00
N ASN A 167 13.76 3.15 -1.83
CA ASN A 167 14.51 3.05 -0.57
C ASN A 167 15.21 4.36 -0.20
N THR A 168 15.65 5.15 -1.18
CA THR A 168 16.25 6.49 -0.98
C THR A 168 15.33 7.46 -0.26
N PHE A 169 14.01 7.24 -0.34
CA PHE A 169 13.02 8.10 0.31
C PHE A 169 12.53 7.54 1.64
N LEU A 170 12.84 6.30 2.00
CA LEU A 170 12.33 5.71 3.23
C LEU A 170 13.14 6.18 4.44
N GLU A 171 12.44 6.74 5.43
CA GLU A 171 13.07 7.21 6.65
C GLU A 171 13.34 6.05 7.62
N PRO A 172 14.55 5.98 8.22
CA PRO A 172 14.88 4.99 9.25
C PRO A 172 13.85 4.95 10.39
N ARG A 173 13.50 3.75 10.87
CA ARG A 173 12.56 3.48 11.98
C ARG A 173 11.16 4.07 11.81
N ARG A 174 10.83 4.49 10.59
CA ARG A 174 9.55 5.13 10.30
C ARG A 174 8.55 4.10 9.79
N GLU A 175 7.30 4.18 10.25
CA GLU A 175 6.26 3.21 9.86
C GLU A 175 5.66 3.52 8.49
N TYR A 176 5.57 2.53 7.61
CA TYR A 176 4.92 2.64 6.30
C TYR A 176 3.91 1.51 6.12
N VAL A 177 2.74 1.83 5.55
CA VAL A 177 1.74 0.82 5.20
C VAL A 177 2.07 0.25 3.82
N ILE A 178 2.35 -1.04 3.76
CA ILE A 178 2.71 -1.73 2.51
C ILE A 178 1.55 -2.59 2.07
N CYS A 179 0.97 -2.26 0.93
CA CYS A 179 -0.15 -3.02 0.37
C CYS A 179 0.42 -4.19 -0.43
N LEU A 180 0.27 -5.41 0.10
CA LEU A 180 0.84 -6.63 -0.48
C LEU A 180 0.23 -6.95 -1.84
N SER A 181 -1.06 -6.67 -2.00
CA SER A 181 -1.78 -6.83 -3.25
C SER A 181 -3.15 -6.14 -3.16
N GLU A 182 -3.88 -6.13 -4.27
CA GLU A 182 -5.25 -5.66 -4.36
C GLU A 182 -6.23 -6.74 -4.84
N ILE A 183 -7.44 -6.73 -4.28
CA ILE A 183 -8.54 -7.60 -4.72
C ILE A 183 -9.72 -6.72 -5.13
N VAL A 184 -10.16 -6.87 -6.38
CA VAL A 184 -11.37 -6.22 -6.88
C VAL A 184 -12.59 -7.12 -6.71
N ILE A 185 -13.61 -6.59 -6.03
CA ILE A 185 -14.89 -7.24 -5.78
C ILE A 185 -15.95 -6.63 -6.69
N HIS A 186 -16.34 -7.41 -7.69
CA HIS A 186 -17.45 -7.08 -8.59
C HIS A 186 -18.79 -7.44 -7.93
N ALA A 187 -19.52 -6.43 -7.45
CA ALA A 187 -20.79 -6.64 -6.77
C ALA A 187 -21.74 -5.47 -7.01
N THR A 188 -23.06 -5.72 -7.00
CA THR A 188 -24.02 -4.61 -7.06
C THR A 188 -24.05 -3.82 -5.75
N ILE A 189 -24.55 -2.59 -5.80
CA ILE A 189 -24.75 -1.78 -4.60
C ILE A 189 -25.61 -2.51 -3.57
N GLU A 190 -26.64 -3.23 -4.01
CA GLU A 190 -27.54 -4.00 -3.15
C GLU A 190 -26.80 -5.14 -2.45
N GLN A 191 -25.92 -5.85 -3.18
CA GLN A 191 -25.10 -6.93 -2.61
C GLN A 191 -24.12 -6.37 -1.57
N VAL A 192 -23.44 -5.27 -1.88
CA VAL A 192 -22.53 -4.59 -0.93
C VAL A 192 -23.29 -4.15 0.33
N ARG A 193 -24.41 -3.46 0.17
CA ARG A 193 -25.26 -3.02 1.31
C ARG A 193 -25.72 -4.20 2.16
N ALA A 194 -26.16 -5.29 1.54
CA ALA A 194 -26.62 -6.47 2.25
C ALA A 194 -25.48 -7.19 2.99
N SER A 195 -24.25 -7.09 2.50
CA SER A 195 -23.07 -7.71 3.10
C SER A 195 -22.50 -6.92 4.29
N GLY A 196 -22.68 -5.60 4.30
CA GLY A 196 -22.10 -4.70 5.31
C GLY A 196 -20.57 -4.63 5.28
N THR A 197 -19.91 -5.04 4.19
CA THR A 197 -18.44 -5.14 4.12
C THR A 197 -17.74 -3.80 3.90
N PHE A 198 -18.39 -2.83 3.27
CA PHE A 198 -17.85 -1.49 3.06
C PHE A 198 -18.55 -0.50 4.00
N GLU A 199 -17.77 0.33 4.72
CA GLU A 199 -18.30 1.32 5.69
C GLU A 199 -19.31 2.26 5.03
N CYS A 200 -18.98 2.72 3.83
CA CYS A 200 -19.84 3.55 3.00
C CYS A 200 -19.61 3.23 1.52
N LEU A 201 -20.66 3.35 0.71
CA LEU A 201 -20.55 3.23 -0.75
C LEU A 201 -19.69 4.33 -1.39
N GLU A 202 -19.34 5.37 -0.62
CA GLU A 202 -18.47 6.46 -1.06
C GLU A 202 -16.99 6.18 -0.84
N THR A 203 -16.67 5.12 -0.10
CA THR A 203 -15.32 4.60 0.15
C THR A 203 -15.22 3.21 -0.47
N PRO A 204 -15.21 3.11 -1.82
CA PRO A 204 -15.15 1.81 -2.48
C PRO A 204 -13.77 1.15 -2.34
N VAL A 205 -12.79 1.81 -1.70
CA VAL A 205 -11.45 1.29 -1.45
C VAL A 205 -11.22 1.24 0.05
N GLN A 206 -10.71 0.10 0.53
CA GLN A 206 -10.35 -0.11 1.92
C GLN A 206 -8.99 -0.80 2.00
N ILE A 207 -8.22 -0.45 3.03
CA ILE A 207 -6.97 -1.13 3.40
C ILE A 207 -7.26 -1.89 4.70
N LEU A 208 -7.09 -3.20 4.68
CA LEU A 208 -7.35 -4.09 5.81
C LEU A 208 -6.10 -4.84 6.24
N ASP A 209 -5.98 -5.07 7.55
CA ASP A 209 -4.91 -5.85 8.16
C ASP A 209 -5.26 -7.35 8.09
N PRO A 210 -4.48 -8.21 7.42
CA PRO A 210 -4.77 -9.63 7.33
C PRO A 210 -4.89 -10.36 8.68
N PHE A 211 -4.26 -9.85 9.74
CA PHE A 211 -4.30 -10.47 11.06
C PHE A 211 -5.45 -9.94 11.92
N ASP A 212 -5.66 -8.61 11.91
CA ASP A 212 -6.68 -7.99 12.77
C ASP A 212 -8.09 -8.02 12.14
N ASP A 213 -8.18 -7.98 10.81
CA ASP A 213 -9.44 -7.83 10.06
C ASP A 213 -9.95 -9.13 9.43
N HIS A 214 -9.54 -10.29 9.96
CA HIS A 214 -9.90 -11.61 9.41
C HIS A 214 -11.42 -11.80 9.19
N LYS A 215 -12.25 -11.27 10.09
CA LYS A 215 -13.72 -11.30 9.95
C LYS A 215 -14.22 -10.47 8.77
N ALA A 216 -13.65 -9.28 8.56
CA ALA A 216 -14.00 -8.42 7.44
C ALA A 216 -13.56 -9.05 6.11
N ILE A 217 -12.34 -9.60 6.07
CA ILE A 217 -11.81 -10.33 4.90
C ILE A 217 -12.67 -11.56 4.58
N ALA A 218 -13.10 -12.32 5.59
CA ALA A 218 -14.01 -13.45 5.39
C ALA A 218 -15.36 -13.01 4.80
N ALA A 219 -15.92 -11.89 5.26
CA ALA A 219 -17.15 -11.33 4.73
C ALA A 219 -16.97 -10.84 3.28
N LEU A 220 -15.84 -10.20 2.96
CA LEU A 220 -15.46 -9.80 1.60
C LEU A 220 -15.32 -11.01 0.68
N TYR A 221 -14.77 -12.13 1.16
CA TYR A 221 -14.72 -13.38 0.40
C TYR A 221 -16.12 -13.93 0.08
N GLN A 222 -17.05 -13.88 1.04
CA GLN A 222 -18.44 -14.28 0.79
C GLN A 222 -19.13 -13.35 -0.22
N LEU A 223 -18.86 -12.05 -0.16
CA LEU A 223 -19.36 -11.08 -1.13
C LEU A 223 -18.78 -11.36 -2.52
N TRP A 224 -17.47 -11.61 -2.62
CA TRP A 224 -16.78 -11.95 -3.86
C TRP A 224 -17.37 -13.22 -4.50
N LYS A 225 -17.56 -14.30 -3.74
CA LYS A 225 -18.18 -15.55 -4.23
C LYS A 225 -19.62 -15.38 -4.74
N LYS A 226 -20.39 -14.49 -4.10
CA LYS A 226 -21.78 -14.18 -4.50
C LYS A 226 -21.86 -13.08 -5.55
N GLY A 227 -20.75 -12.39 -5.79
CA GLY A 227 -20.63 -11.28 -6.70
C GLY A 227 -20.79 -11.71 -8.14
N ARG A 228 -20.49 -10.79 -9.04
CA ARG A 228 -20.49 -11.08 -10.47
C ARG A 228 -19.14 -11.71 -10.83
N PRO A 229 -19.11 -12.78 -11.62
CA PRO A 229 -17.87 -13.21 -12.25
C PRO A 229 -17.42 -12.07 -13.16
N GLY A 230 -16.19 -11.59 -13.00
CA GLY A 230 -15.78 -10.34 -13.64
C GLY A 230 -14.29 -10.10 -13.72
N ASP A 231 -13.46 -11.14 -13.61
CA ASP A 231 -12.03 -10.97 -13.82
C ASP A 231 -11.39 -12.24 -14.37
N ALA A 232 -10.39 -12.10 -15.24
CA ALA A 232 -9.47 -13.16 -15.61
C ALA A 232 -8.70 -13.69 -14.38
N LYS A 233 -8.48 -12.82 -13.38
CA LYS A 233 -7.82 -13.11 -12.09
C LYS A 233 -8.65 -13.91 -11.07
N GLN A 234 -9.76 -14.54 -11.47
CA GLN A 234 -10.61 -15.27 -10.52
C GLN A 234 -9.91 -16.43 -9.80
N ALA A 235 -9.00 -17.12 -10.50
CA ALA A 235 -8.18 -18.16 -9.87
C ALA A 235 -7.24 -17.55 -8.82
N ASP A 236 -6.52 -16.50 -9.21
CA ASP A 236 -5.57 -15.80 -8.34
C ASP A 236 -6.25 -15.25 -7.08
N TYR A 237 -7.38 -14.55 -7.21
CA TYR A 237 -8.12 -14.03 -6.05
C TYR A 237 -8.60 -15.14 -5.12
N ARG A 238 -8.96 -16.31 -5.65
CA ARG A 238 -9.34 -17.45 -4.82
C ARG A 238 -8.14 -17.95 -4.00
N GLU A 239 -6.99 -18.12 -4.62
CA GLU A 239 -5.75 -18.52 -3.94
C GLU A 239 -5.35 -17.49 -2.88
N MET A 240 -5.47 -16.20 -3.19
CA MET A 240 -5.22 -15.11 -2.24
C MET A 240 -6.18 -15.16 -1.04
N PHE A 241 -7.48 -15.34 -1.26
CA PHE A 241 -8.45 -15.48 -0.17
C PHE A 241 -8.20 -16.73 0.66
N ASP A 242 -7.89 -17.86 0.03
CA ASP A 242 -7.61 -19.11 0.73
C ASP A 242 -6.32 -18.98 1.58
N ALA A 243 -5.32 -18.24 1.12
CA ALA A 243 -4.14 -17.87 1.89
C ALA A 243 -4.47 -16.91 3.05
N LEU A 244 -5.14 -15.78 2.77
CA LEU A 244 -5.50 -14.77 3.78
C LEU A 244 -6.38 -15.33 4.90
N LEU A 245 -7.25 -16.30 4.58
CA LEU A 245 -8.14 -16.93 5.55
C LEU A 245 -7.50 -18.09 6.30
N ASN A 246 -6.26 -18.47 5.93
CA ASN A 246 -5.44 -19.45 6.61
C ASN A 246 -4.24 -18.76 7.31
N PRO A 247 -4.35 -18.42 8.62
CA PRO A 247 -3.34 -17.65 9.32
C PRO A 247 -1.94 -18.26 9.30
N GLU A 248 -1.82 -19.60 9.33
CA GLU A 248 -0.53 -20.29 9.30
C GLU A 248 0.14 -20.16 7.93
N LEU A 249 -0.63 -20.38 6.86
CA LEU A 249 -0.14 -20.23 5.50
C LEU A 249 0.26 -18.78 5.23
N PHE A 250 -0.60 -17.82 5.58
CA PHE A 250 -0.30 -16.40 5.38
C PHE A 250 0.92 -15.95 6.20
N ALA A 251 1.05 -16.39 7.46
CA ALA A 251 2.22 -16.08 8.28
C ALA A 251 3.51 -16.61 7.65
N LYS A 252 3.48 -17.80 7.03
CA LYS A 252 4.64 -18.37 6.32
C LYS A 252 4.99 -17.57 5.06
N LEU A 253 4.00 -17.19 4.25
CA LEU A 253 4.21 -16.35 3.06
C LEU A 253 4.78 -14.98 3.46
N LEU A 254 4.23 -14.38 4.52
CA LEU A 254 4.67 -13.10 5.02
C LEU A 254 6.09 -13.15 5.60
N ALA A 255 6.44 -14.20 6.34
CA ALA A 255 7.80 -14.36 6.87
C ALA A 255 8.83 -14.39 5.73
N LYS A 256 8.50 -15.08 4.63
CA LYS A 256 9.34 -15.11 3.45
C LYS A 256 9.46 -13.75 2.77
N TRP A 257 8.35 -13.05 2.58
CA TRP A 257 8.37 -11.70 2.03
C TRP A 257 9.21 -10.75 2.89
N ARG A 258 9.07 -10.80 4.22
CA ARG A 258 9.88 -10.00 5.15
C ARG A 258 11.37 -10.26 4.99
N GLU A 259 11.78 -11.52 4.87
CA GLU A 259 13.18 -11.87 4.63
C GLU A 259 13.72 -11.21 3.34
N LEU A 260 12.93 -11.22 2.26
CA LEU A 260 13.30 -10.58 1.00
C LEU A 260 13.39 -9.06 1.13
N VAL A 261 12.44 -8.43 1.82
CA VAL A 261 12.44 -6.97 2.04
C VAL A 261 13.65 -6.56 2.90
N GLU A 262 13.99 -7.32 3.93
CA GLU A 262 15.19 -7.09 4.74
C GLU A 262 16.48 -7.24 3.91
N ASN A 263 16.55 -8.26 3.04
CA ASN A 263 17.69 -8.43 2.14
C ASN A 263 17.78 -7.29 1.12
N ASN A 264 16.66 -6.80 0.60
CA ASN A 264 16.61 -5.64 -0.30
C ASN A 264 17.15 -4.38 0.40
N TRP A 265 16.71 -4.14 1.63
CA TRP A 265 17.15 -3.00 2.43
C TRP A 265 18.64 -3.06 2.73
N LEU A 266 19.14 -4.22 3.18
CA LEU A 266 20.56 -4.44 3.41
C LEU A 266 21.38 -4.23 2.14
N GLY A 267 20.89 -4.72 0.99
CA GLY A 267 21.50 -4.47 -0.31
C GLY A 267 21.59 -2.98 -0.62
N HIS A 268 20.49 -2.25 -0.52
CA HIS A 268 20.48 -0.80 -0.75
C HIS A 268 21.46 -0.04 0.14
N VAL A 269 21.48 -0.32 1.46
CA VAL A 269 22.42 0.34 2.37
C VAL A 269 23.86 -0.04 2.03
N TRP A 270 24.13 -1.31 1.71
CA TRP A 270 25.45 -1.77 1.27
C TRP A 270 25.95 -1.04 0.02
N ALA A 271 25.10 -0.89 -0.99
CA ALA A 271 25.43 -0.14 -2.20
C ALA A 271 25.69 1.33 -1.90
N GLY A 272 24.87 1.96 -1.06
CA GLY A 272 25.08 3.34 -0.63
C GLY A 272 26.42 3.55 0.10
N GLU A 273 26.88 2.60 0.90
CA GLU A 273 28.21 2.65 1.53
C GLU A 273 29.34 2.40 0.52
N ALA A 274 29.12 1.53 -0.47
CA ALA A 274 30.07 1.32 -1.57
C ALA A 274 30.28 2.60 -2.41
N GLU A 275 29.18 3.27 -2.79
CA GLU A 275 29.20 4.52 -3.56
C GLU A 275 29.90 5.65 -2.83
N LYS A 276 29.73 5.74 -1.50
CA LYS A 276 30.43 6.71 -0.65
C LYS A 276 31.89 6.35 -0.39
N GLY A 277 32.30 5.12 -0.70
CA GLY A 277 33.63 4.60 -0.40
C GLY A 277 33.87 4.32 1.09
N THR A 278 32.80 4.09 1.87
CA THR A 278 32.85 3.92 3.33
C THR A 278 32.81 2.46 3.79
N LEU A 279 32.75 1.49 2.88
CA LEU A 279 32.78 0.05 3.23
C LEU A 279 33.98 -0.34 4.10
N SER A 280 35.15 0.28 3.91
CA SER A 280 36.34 0.00 4.71
C SER A 280 36.23 0.46 6.17
N GLU A 281 35.23 1.28 6.49
CA GLU A 281 34.93 1.73 7.86
C GLU A 281 34.08 0.70 8.62
N ILE A 282 33.55 -0.31 7.93
CA ILE A 282 32.79 -1.40 8.54
C ILE A 282 33.78 -2.40 9.16
N ASP A 283 33.73 -2.57 10.48
CA ASP A 283 34.50 -3.59 11.18
C ASP A 283 34.18 -4.99 10.61
N MET A 284 35.23 -5.77 10.29
CA MET A 284 35.12 -7.12 9.71
C MET A 284 34.25 -7.16 8.45
N VAL A 285 34.39 -6.16 7.57
CA VAL A 285 33.65 -6.02 6.31
C VAL A 285 33.60 -7.30 5.46
N GLU A 286 34.66 -8.10 5.48
CA GLU A 286 34.77 -9.39 4.80
C GLU A 286 33.81 -10.47 5.35
N GLU A 287 33.33 -10.33 6.58
CA GLU A 287 32.40 -11.26 7.24
C GLU A 287 30.93 -10.86 7.14
N VAL A 288 30.63 -9.70 6.53
CA VAL A 288 29.26 -9.23 6.30
C VAL A 288 28.49 -10.20 5.41
N TRP A 289 29.18 -10.81 4.44
CA TRP A 289 28.62 -11.80 3.52
C TRP A 289 29.09 -13.20 3.89
N ARG A 290 28.21 -14.18 3.70
CA ARG A 290 28.52 -15.61 3.85
C ARG A 290 28.05 -16.37 2.63
N TRP A 291 28.74 -17.47 2.33
CA TRP A 291 28.20 -18.47 1.42
C TRP A 291 26.85 -18.99 1.93
N ARG A 292 25.96 -19.32 0.99
CA ARG A 292 24.78 -20.14 1.27
C ARG A 292 25.25 -21.55 1.66
N ASP A 293 24.66 -22.09 2.72
CA ASP A 293 25.08 -23.33 3.41
C ASP A 293 25.19 -24.56 2.49
N SER A 294 24.59 -24.53 1.29
CA SER A 294 24.49 -25.65 0.36
C SER A 294 25.64 -25.79 -0.65
N MET A 295 26.53 -24.79 -0.81
CA MET A 295 27.43 -24.77 -1.98
C MET A 295 28.88 -25.13 -1.66
N ARG A 296 29.48 -24.65 -0.55
CA ARG A 296 30.92 -24.86 -0.25
C ARG A 296 31.24 -24.90 1.25
N PRO A 297 31.01 -26.02 1.96
CA PRO A 297 31.38 -26.16 3.36
C PRO A 297 32.91 -26.00 3.53
N GLY A 298 33.34 -25.09 4.40
CA GLY A 298 34.75 -24.91 4.77
C GLY A 298 35.60 -24.01 3.85
N ILE A 299 35.01 -23.40 2.82
CA ILE A 299 35.69 -22.39 2.00
C ILE A 299 35.25 -21.00 2.51
N PRO A 300 36.17 -20.11 2.91
CA PRO A 300 35.82 -18.73 3.27
C PRO A 300 35.11 -18.03 2.12
N SER A 301 34.11 -17.18 2.42
CA SER A 301 33.53 -16.30 1.40
C SER A 301 34.58 -15.30 0.96
N PRO A 302 34.77 -15.04 -0.35
CA PRO A 302 35.52 -13.87 -0.76
C PRO A 302 34.82 -12.62 -0.20
N PRO A 303 35.58 -11.58 0.20
CA PRO A 303 34.99 -10.32 0.61
C PRO A 303 34.23 -9.73 -0.58
N VAL A 304 32.91 -9.59 -0.46
CA VAL A 304 32.08 -9.01 -1.51
C VAL A 304 32.04 -7.49 -1.32
N LEU A 305 33.13 -6.82 -1.70
CA LEU A 305 33.28 -5.36 -1.57
C LEU A 305 32.60 -4.59 -2.70
N ASP A 306 32.26 -5.28 -3.79
CA ASP A 306 31.56 -4.72 -4.93
C ASP A 306 30.12 -5.27 -4.96
N PRO A 307 29.08 -4.43 -4.77
CA PRO A 307 27.68 -4.82 -4.89
C PRO A 307 27.34 -5.50 -6.23
N GLU A 308 28.06 -5.17 -7.32
CA GLU A 308 27.83 -5.77 -8.64
C GLU A 308 28.28 -7.24 -8.71
N LEU A 309 29.17 -7.67 -7.81
CA LEU A 309 29.70 -9.03 -7.74
C LEU A 309 28.92 -9.93 -6.78
N VAL A 310 27.85 -9.42 -6.15
CA VAL A 310 26.97 -10.22 -5.29
C VAL A 310 26.17 -11.21 -6.14
N ASP A 311 26.52 -12.48 -6.03
CA ASP A 311 25.69 -13.59 -6.54
C ASP A 311 24.74 -14.08 -5.44
N GLU A 312 23.44 -13.99 -5.66
CA GLU A 312 22.40 -14.33 -4.68
C GLU A 312 22.17 -15.81 -4.43
N GLU A 313 22.53 -16.65 -5.41
CA GLU A 313 22.47 -18.09 -5.23
C GLU A 313 23.58 -18.54 -4.29
N LEU A 314 24.67 -17.79 -4.28
CA LEU A 314 25.88 -18.10 -3.55
C LEU A 314 26.03 -17.32 -2.25
N HIS A 315 25.57 -16.08 -2.15
CA HIS A 315 25.83 -15.19 -1.02
C HIS A 315 24.55 -14.87 -0.25
N ARG A 316 24.69 -14.70 1.06
CA ARG A 316 23.66 -14.15 1.95
C ARG A 316 24.30 -13.24 2.99
N PHE A 317 23.56 -12.26 3.48
CA PHE A 317 23.99 -11.46 4.61
C PHE A 317 24.16 -12.31 5.87
N ASN A 318 25.25 -12.10 6.59
CA ASN A 318 25.50 -12.67 7.89
C ASN A 318 24.62 -11.97 8.94
N ARG A 319 23.47 -12.57 9.25
CA ARG A 319 22.48 -11.99 10.19
C ARG A 319 23.00 -11.79 11.62
N SER A 320 24.16 -12.34 11.98
CA SER A 320 24.81 -12.11 13.28
C SER A 320 25.89 -11.02 13.23
N HIS A 321 26.21 -10.47 12.07
CA HIS A 321 27.22 -9.43 11.93
C HIS A 321 26.73 -8.11 12.53
N PRO A 322 27.54 -7.37 13.33
CA PRO A 322 27.10 -6.13 13.98
C PRO A 322 26.50 -5.09 13.03
N TRP A 323 27.12 -4.88 11.87
CA TRP A 323 26.61 -3.98 10.82
C TRP A 323 25.24 -4.43 10.28
N VAL A 324 25.03 -5.74 10.09
CA VAL A 324 23.73 -6.26 9.59
C VAL A 324 22.65 -6.05 10.65
N VAL A 325 22.95 -6.36 11.91
CA VAL A 325 22.02 -6.17 13.02
C VAL A 325 21.63 -4.70 13.16
N SER A 326 22.61 -3.78 13.21
CA SER A 326 22.34 -2.35 13.37
C SER A 326 21.58 -1.76 12.17
N THR A 327 21.87 -2.22 10.95
CA THR A 327 21.18 -1.78 9.73
C THR A 327 19.71 -2.21 9.73
N LEU A 328 19.42 -3.43 10.19
CA LEU A 328 18.04 -3.91 10.32
C LEU A 328 17.29 -3.22 11.48
N GLU A 329 17.96 -2.91 12.59
CA GLU A 329 17.37 -2.13 13.70
C GLU A 329 17.05 -0.68 13.32
N ALA A 330 17.73 -0.15 12.31
CA ALA A 330 17.47 1.18 11.74
C ALA A 330 16.42 1.15 10.61
N MET A 331 16.07 -0.03 10.10
CA MET A 331 15.18 -0.18 8.96
C MET A 331 13.80 0.46 9.20
N PRO A 332 13.16 1.00 8.15
CA PRO A 332 11.76 1.40 8.21
C PRO A 332 10.86 0.26 8.70
N ILE A 333 9.80 0.60 9.43
CA ILE A 333 8.83 -0.38 9.94
C ILE A 333 7.76 -0.58 8.87
N PHE A 334 7.71 -1.77 8.28
CA PHE A 334 6.70 -2.09 7.27
C PHE A 334 5.50 -2.80 7.86
N ARG A 335 4.32 -2.18 7.71
CA ARG A 335 3.03 -2.74 8.10
C ARG A 335 2.33 -3.35 6.87
N PRO A 336 2.33 -4.68 6.72
CA PRO A 336 1.72 -5.35 5.56
C PRO A 336 0.19 -5.28 5.66
N MET A 337 -0.47 -4.83 4.60
CA MET A 337 -1.92 -4.69 4.50
C MET A 337 -2.42 -5.17 3.13
N MET A 338 -3.74 -5.30 2.98
CA MET A 338 -4.40 -5.67 1.73
C MET A 338 -5.36 -4.57 1.27
N ILE A 339 -5.36 -4.28 -0.03
CA ILE A 339 -6.35 -3.39 -0.64
C ILE A 339 -7.55 -4.21 -1.12
N PHE A 340 -8.76 -3.75 -0.79
CA PHE A 340 -10.00 -4.26 -1.34
C PHE A 340 -10.76 -3.14 -2.05
N ARG A 341 -11.20 -3.42 -3.29
CA ARG A 341 -11.91 -2.46 -4.13
C ARG A 341 -13.30 -2.97 -4.48
N HIS A 342 -14.32 -2.14 -4.31
CA HIS A 342 -15.67 -2.40 -4.81
C HIS A 342 -15.83 -1.83 -6.22
N CYS A 343 -16.15 -2.70 -7.18
CA CYS A 343 -16.58 -2.31 -8.51
C CYS A 343 -18.04 -2.72 -8.75
N GLU A 344 -18.89 -1.76 -9.14
CA GLU A 344 -20.30 -2.02 -9.49
C GLU A 344 -20.53 -2.27 -10.99
N ARG A 345 -19.51 -1.98 -11.81
CA ARG A 345 -19.58 -2.12 -13.27
C ARG A 345 -19.52 -3.60 -13.67
N ARG A 346 -19.93 -3.86 -14.91
CA ARG A 346 -19.73 -5.16 -15.58
C ARG A 346 -18.47 -5.03 -16.43
N CYS A 347 -17.33 -5.19 -15.78
CA CYS A 347 -16.04 -5.19 -16.44
C CYS A 347 -15.70 -6.65 -16.80
N PHE A 348 -16.19 -7.12 -17.94
CA PHE A 348 -15.91 -8.45 -18.49
C PHE A 348 -16.32 -8.50 -19.96
#